data_AF-A0A8B9TM93-F1
#
_entry.id   AF-A0A8B9TM93-F1
#
_cell.length_a   1.000
_cell.length_b   1.000
_cell.length_c   1.000
_cell.angle_alpha   90.00
_cell.angle_beta   90.00
_cell.angle_gamma   90.00
#
_symmetry.space_group_name_H-M   'P 1'
#
loop_
_entity.id
_entity.type
_entity.pdbx_description
1 polymer ?
#
loop_
_entity_poly.entity_id
_entity_poly.type
_entity_poly.pdbx_seq_one_letter_code
_entity_poly.pdbx_strand_id
1 'polypeptide(L)'
;MTKSILFFGFLLVFLGLTLPGTQGRIIPRCELVKILRNHGFKGFVGKTVADWVCLVQHQSNYSTHAFRDEGKSRDYGIFQINSKYWCDDGKTHGTSNTCHINCSKFLDDNIEDDIRCAKIIAKEANGLSRWVAWKKHCKGKKLDSYVKGC
;
A
#
# COMPACT_ATOMS: atom_id res chain seq x y z
N MET A 1 40.14 60.79 15.56
CA MET A 1 40.52 59.52 14.93
C MET A 1 39.34 58.56 15.05
N THR A 2 38.80 58.22 13.90
CA THR A 2 37.68 57.32 13.62
C THR A 2 37.93 55.91 14.16
N LYS A 3 36.85 55.23 14.58
CA LYS A 3 36.57 53.82 14.25
C LYS A 3 35.09 53.52 14.49
N SER A 4 34.32 53.61 13.41
CA SER A 4 33.00 53.00 13.30
C SER A 4 33.14 51.49 13.50
N ILE A 5 32.41 50.93 14.46
CA ILE A 5 32.19 49.49 14.55
C ILE A 5 30.82 49.22 13.94
N LEU A 6 30.85 48.71 12.70
CA LEU A 6 29.69 48.18 12.00
C LEU A 6 29.22 46.94 12.74
N PHE A 7 28.04 47.00 13.36
CA PHE A 7 27.30 45.81 13.81
C PHE A 7 26.72 45.10 12.59
N PHE A 8 27.54 44.28 11.92
CA PHE A 8 27.05 43.25 11.01
C PHE A 8 26.89 41.97 11.83
N GLY A 9 25.64 41.64 12.20
CA GLY A 9 25.34 40.57 13.14
C GLY A 9 24.12 39.75 12.74
N PHE A 10 24.25 39.06 11.60
CA PHE A 10 23.62 37.77 11.25
C PHE A 10 22.13 37.55 11.63
N LEU A 11 21.24 37.92 10.71
CA LEU A 11 19.85 37.44 10.70
C LEU A 11 19.87 35.94 10.33
N LEU A 12 19.81 35.05 11.33
CA LEU A 12 19.58 33.62 11.11
C LEU A 12 18.14 33.44 10.61
N VAL A 13 17.94 33.54 9.30
CA VAL A 13 16.72 33.09 8.64
C VAL A 13 16.76 31.56 8.63
N PHE A 14 16.25 30.93 9.69
CA PHE A 14 15.88 29.52 9.64
C PHE A 14 14.65 29.39 8.73
N LEU A 15 14.88 29.38 7.43
CA LEU A 15 13.89 28.91 6.46
C LEU A 15 13.81 27.39 6.67
N GLY A 16 12.93 26.97 7.58
CA GLY A 16 12.63 25.57 7.80
C GLY A 16 12.14 24.97 6.48
N LEU A 17 13.02 24.23 5.80
CA LEU A 17 12.62 23.29 4.77
C LEU A 17 11.80 22.21 5.46
N THR A 18 10.50 22.45 5.59
CA THR A 18 9.55 21.37 5.84
C THR A 18 9.57 20.51 4.58
N LEU A 19 10.33 19.41 4.61
CA LEU A 19 10.15 18.36 3.63
C LEU A 19 8.65 18.02 3.67
N PRO A 20 7.93 18.07 2.54
CA PRO A 20 6.55 17.60 2.52
C PRO A 20 6.61 16.17 3.05
N GLY A 21 6.04 15.95 4.24
CA GLY A 21 5.81 14.59 4.69
C GLY A 21 5.02 13.93 3.56
N THR A 22 5.52 12.82 3.03
CA THR A 22 4.81 12.04 2.02
C THR A 22 3.59 11.46 2.71
N GLN A 23 2.53 12.25 2.79
CA GLN A 23 1.24 11.77 3.25
C GLN A 23 0.80 10.73 2.22
N GLY A 24 0.77 9.47 2.62
CA GLY A 24 0.52 8.38 1.69
C GLY A 24 -0.78 8.55 0.94
N ARG A 25 -0.75 8.28 -0.37
CA ARG A 25 -1.91 8.44 -1.23
C ARG A 25 -3.05 7.52 -0.83
N ILE A 26 -4.25 8.08 -0.71
CA ILE A 26 -5.50 7.33 -0.67
C ILE A 26 -6.03 7.25 -2.10
N ILE A 27 -6.05 6.05 -2.69
CA ILE A 27 -6.60 5.86 -4.05
C ILE A 27 -8.13 5.92 -3.98
N PRO A 28 -8.81 6.87 -4.66
CA PRO A 28 -10.26 6.92 -4.69
C PRO A 28 -10.86 5.61 -5.21
N ARG A 29 -11.99 5.19 -4.64
CA ARG A 29 -12.64 3.90 -4.96
C ARG A 29 -12.80 3.65 -6.47
N CYS A 30 -13.35 4.62 -7.22
CA CYS A 30 -13.54 4.45 -8.67
C CYS A 30 -12.24 4.47 -9.47
N GLU A 31 -11.21 5.17 -8.97
CA GLU A 31 -9.88 5.10 -9.57
C GLU A 31 -9.30 3.69 -9.42
N LEU A 32 -9.38 3.12 -8.21
CA LEU A 32 -8.96 1.73 -7.97
C LEU A 32 -9.74 0.74 -8.84
N VAL A 33 -11.06 0.92 -8.99
CA VAL A 33 -11.88 0.08 -9.89
C VAL A 33 -11.33 0.11 -11.32
N LYS A 34 -11.01 1.30 -11.84
CA LYS A 34 -10.45 1.46 -13.19
C LYS A 34 -9.08 0.79 -13.30
N ILE A 35 -8.19 1.00 -12.33
CA ILE A 35 -6.87 0.35 -12.28
C ILE A 35 -7.05 -1.18 -12.29
N LEU A 36 -7.83 -1.75 -11.38
CA LEU A 36 -8.01 -3.20 -11.30
C LEU A 36 -8.62 -3.79 -12.58
N ARG A 37 -9.56 -3.10 -13.23
CA ARG A 37 -10.10 -3.51 -14.53
C ARG A 37 -9.00 -3.52 -15.61
N ASN A 38 -8.21 -2.46 -15.70
CA ASN A 38 -7.12 -2.33 -16.67
C ASN A 38 -6.02 -3.38 -16.45
N HIS A 39 -5.80 -3.78 -15.19
CA HIS A 39 -4.86 -4.84 -14.83
C HIS A 39 -5.49 -6.24 -14.87
N GLY A 40 -6.67 -6.43 -15.47
CA GLY A 40 -7.22 -7.76 -15.73
C GLY A 40 -7.66 -8.53 -14.48
N PHE A 41 -8.12 -7.84 -13.44
CA PHE A 41 -8.64 -8.50 -12.22
C PHE A 41 -10.05 -9.08 -12.40
N LYS A 42 -10.78 -8.72 -13.45
CA LYS A 42 -12.11 -9.28 -13.74
C LYS A 42 -11.99 -10.76 -14.06
N GLY A 43 -12.47 -11.63 -13.16
CA GLY A 43 -12.44 -13.08 -13.32
C GLY A 43 -11.12 -13.74 -12.91
N PHE A 44 -10.10 -12.94 -12.56
CA PHE A 44 -8.81 -13.47 -12.10
C PHE A 44 -9.00 -14.31 -10.83
N VAL A 45 -8.47 -15.54 -10.83
CA VAL A 45 -8.66 -16.57 -9.79
C VAL A 45 -10.13 -16.78 -9.38
N GLY A 46 -11.06 -16.60 -10.32
CA GLY A 46 -12.50 -16.76 -10.07
C GLY A 46 -13.08 -15.67 -9.15
N LYS A 47 -12.53 -14.45 -9.19
CA LYS A 47 -12.97 -13.31 -8.38
C LYS A 47 -13.37 -12.11 -9.23
N THR A 48 -14.28 -11.32 -8.70
CA THR A 48 -14.77 -10.09 -9.33
C THR A 48 -13.91 -8.89 -8.94
N VAL A 49 -13.98 -7.79 -9.69
CA VAL A 49 -13.32 -6.53 -9.27
C VAL A 49 -13.86 -6.05 -7.91
N ALA A 50 -15.14 -6.28 -7.63
CA ALA A 50 -15.74 -5.92 -6.35
C ALA A 50 -15.12 -6.68 -5.16
N ASP A 51 -14.72 -7.95 -5.34
CA ASP A 51 -13.98 -8.70 -4.32
C ASP A 51 -12.67 -8.01 -3.94
N TRP A 52 -11.92 -7.56 -4.94
CA TRP A 52 -10.62 -6.91 -4.77
C TRP A 52 -10.74 -5.51 -4.17
N VAL A 53 -11.75 -4.73 -4.60
CA VAL A 53 -12.02 -3.41 -4.00
C VAL A 53 -12.48 -3.53 -2.55
N CYS A 54 -13.30 -4.54 -2.23
CA CYS A 54 -13.69 -4.84 -0.86
C CYS A 54 -12.49 -5.25 0.00
N LEU A 55 -11.63 -6.14 -0.53
CA LEU A 55 -10.39 -6.53 0.12
C LEU A 55 -9.54 -5.32 0.48
N VAL A 56 -9.29 -4.42 -0.48
CA VAL A 56 -8.47 -3.22 -0.26
C VAL A 56 -9.09 -2.30 0.79
N GLN A 57 -10.41 -2.06 0.73
CA GLN A 57 -11.09 -1.23 1.74
C GLN A 57 -10.85 -1.75 3.16
N HIS A 58 -10.99 -3.05 3.38
CA HIS A 58 -10.87 -3.64 4.72
C HIS A 58 -9.42 -3.95 5.14
N GLN A 59 -8.46 -3.83 4.23
CA GLN A 59 -7.04 -4.05 4.52
C GLN A 59 -6.32 -2.74 4.84
N SER A 60 -6.46 -1.74 3.97
CA SER A 60 -5.65 -0.52 3.97
C SER A 60 -6.48 0.76 3.96
N ASN A 61 -7.80 0.65 3.88
CA ASN A 61 -8.69 1.79 3.60
C ASN A 61 -8.22 2.60 2.38
N TYR A 62 -7.78 1.89 1.33
CA TYR A 62 -7.27 2.44 0.07
C TYR A 62 -5.94 3.21 0.15
N SER A 63 -5.25 3.17 1.29
CA SER A 63 -3.95 3.81 1.45
C SER A 63 -2.82 2.97 0.83
N THR A 64 -2.02 3.59 -0.04
CA THR A 64 -0.82 2.96 -0.60
C THR A 64 0.32 2.90 0.40
N HIS A 65 0.31 3.71 1.46
CA HIS A 65 1.32 3.67 2.52
C HIS A 65 0.79 3.03 3.80
N ALA A 66 -0.27 2.21 3.70
CA ALA A 66 -0.76 1.47 4.85
C ALA A 66 0.33 0.53 5.36
N PHE A 67 0.63 0.62 6.65
CA PHE A 67 1.65 -0.17 7.30
C PHE A 67 1.13 -0.68 8.63
N ARG A 68 1.37 -1.96 8.92
CA ARG A 68 1.00 -2.58 10.19
C ARG A 68 2.14 -3.45 10.70
N ASP A 69 2.56 -3.21 11.93
CA ASP A 69 3.54 -4.05 12.61
C ASP A 69 2.83 -5.11 13.46
N GLU A 70 3.04 -6.38 13.10
CA GLU A 70 2.50 -7.55 13.81
C GLU A 70 3.57 -8.17 14.74
N GLY A 71 4.67 -7.43 14.99
CA GLY A 71 5.81 -7.84 15.80
C GLY A 71 6.77 -8.75 15.02
N LYS A 72 6.36 -10.01 14.78
CA LYS A 72 7.22 -10.99 14.08
C LYS A 72 7.32 -10.74 12.58
N SER A 73 6.31 -10.11 11.99
CA SER A 73 6.30 -9.64 10.61
C SER A 73 5.49 -8.35 10.49
N ARG A 74 5.45 -7.78 9.29
CA ARG A 74 4.76 -6.53 8.99
C ARG A 74 3.96 -6.66 7.70
N ASP A 75 2.88 -5.92 7.60
CA ASP A 75 2.06 -5.83 6.40
C ASP A 75 2.23 -4.46 5.72
N TYR A 76 2.40 -4.49 4.40
CA TYR A 76 2.79 -3.32 3.60
C TYR A 76 1.78 -3.03 2.50
N GLY A 77 1.55 -1.75 2.27
CA GLY A 77 0.89 -1.23 1.09
C GLY A 77 -0.60 -1.49 1.01
N ILE A 78 -1.14 -1.20 -0.18
CA ILE A 78 -2.58 -1.18 -0.43
C ILE A 78 -3.24 -2.54 -0.26
N PHE A 79 -2.49 -3.63 -0.48
CA PHE A 79 -2.96 -5.01 -0.30
C PHE A 79 -2.55 -5.64 1.04
N GLN A 80 -1.83 -4.92 1.91
CA GLN A 80 -1.30 -5.42 3.19
C GLN A 80 -0.52 -6.74 3.00
N ILE A 81 0.54 -6.67 2.20
CA ILE A 81 1.40 -7.80 1.83
C ILE A 81 2.38 -8.08 2.99
N ASN A 82 2.36 -9.32 3.51
CA ASN A 82 3.13 -9.70 4.70
C ASN A 82 4.61 -10.04 4.41
N SER A 83 5.53 -9.47 5.19
CA SER A 83 6.98 -9.70 5.07
C SER A 83 7.46 -11.09 5.51
N LYS A 84 6.62 -11.92 6.15
CA LYS A 84 7.01 -13.30 6.48
C LYS A 84 7.08 -14.20 5.25
N TYR A 85 6.28 -13.90 4.22
CA TYR A 85 6.08 -14.81 3.10
C TYR A 85 6.42 -14.15 1.75
N TRP A 86 6.10 -12.87 1.57
CA TRP A 86 5.96 -12.33 0.22
C TRP A 86 7.07 -11.36 -0.18
N CYS A 87 7.57 -10.57 0.76
CA CYS A 87 8.63 -9.60 0.51
C CYS A 87 9.70 -9.65 1.60
N ASP A 88 10.84 -9.01 1.34
CA ASP A 88 11.92 -8.86 2.31
C ASP A 88 11.99 -7.41 2.82
N ASP A 89 11.95 -7.22 4.14
CA ASP A 89 12.12 -5.93 4.80
C ASP A 89 13.45 -5.81 5.57
N GLY A 90 14.32 -6.81 5.47
CA GLY A 90 15.59 -6.90 6.18
C GLY A 90 15.45 -7.10 7.69
N LYS A 91 14.23 -7.26 8.22
CA LYS A 91 13.92 -7.31 9.66
C LYS A 91 13.14 -8.57 10.05
N THR A 92 12.39 -9.18 9.14
CA THR A 92 11.62 -10.39 9.40
C THR A 92 12.48 -11.63 9.27
N HIS A 93 12.70 -12.34 10.38
CA HIS A 93 13.46 -13.58 10.37
C HIS A 93 12.78 -14.70 9.55
N GLY A 94 13.57 -15.32 8.68
CA GLY A 94 13.14 -16.45 7.86
C GLY A 94 11.99 -16.10 6.91
N THR A 95 12.07 -14.96 6.22
CA THR A 95 11.16 -14.62 5.12
C THR A 95 11.36 -15.54 3.93
N SER A 96 10.28 -15.93 3.25
CA SER A 96 10.37 -16.64 1.96
C SER A 96 10.61 -15.70 0.78
N ASN A 97 10.24 -14.42 0.91
CA ASN A 97 10.33 -13.41 -0.15
C ASN A 97 9.86 -13.91 -1.53
N THR A 98 8.69 -14.56 -1.59
CA THR A 98 8.19 -15.22 -2.82
C THR A 98 7.95 -14.24 -3.98
N CYS A 99 7.69 -12.95 -3.70
CA CYS A 99 7.58 -11.92 -4.75
C CYS A 99 8.93 -11.35 -5.18
N HIS A 100 10.04 -11.77 -4.55
CA HIS A 100 11.41 -11.36 -4.87
C HIS A 100 11.59 -9.83 -4.89
N ILE A 101 11.07 -9.15 -3.87
CA ILE A 101 11.03 -7.69 -3.81
C ILE A 101 11.22 -7.18 -2.38
N ASN A 102 11.80 -5.98 -2.25
CA ASN A 102 11.87 -5.31 -0.95
C ASN A 102 10.49 -4.75 -0.57
N CYS A 103 10.04 -5.00 0.67
CA CYS A 103 8.73 -4.57 1.14
C CYS A 103 8.51 -3.04 1.07
N SER A 104 9.57 -2.23 1.12
CA SER A 104 9.47 -0.77 0.98
C SER A 104 8.92 -0.32 -0.37
N LYS A 105 8.99 -1.17 -1.41
CA LYS A 105 8.43 -0.86 -2.73
C LYS A 105 6.89 -0.81 -2.72
N PHE A 106 6.25 -1.54 -1.80
CA PHE A 106 4.81 -1.46 -1.60
C PHE A 106 4.36 -0.21 -0.82
N LEU A 107 5.28 0.69 -0.45
CA LEU A 107 4.98 1.94 0.27
C LEU A 107 5.29 3.15 -0.61
N ASP A 108 4.78 3.15 -1.83
CA ASP A 108 4.80 4.30 -2.73
C ASP A 108 3.46 4.47 -3.47
N ASP A 109 3.32 5.52 -4.30
CA ASP A 109 2.06 5.82 -4.97
C ASP A 109 1.80 4.96 -6.23
N ASN A 110 2.81 4.23 -6.70
CA ASN A 110 2.76 3.40 -7.89
C ASN A 110 2.53 1.92 -7.53
N ILE A 111 1.27 1.50 -7.55
CA ILE A 111 0.87 0.15 -7.10
C ILE A 111 1.11 -0.98 -8.13
N GLU A 112 2.02 -0.83 -9.09
CA GLU A 112 2.28 -1.84 -10.13
C GLU A 112 2.91 -3.13 -9.58
N ASP A 113 3.87 -2.98 -8.67
CA ASP A 113 4.53 -4.07 -7.97
C ASP A 113 3.61 -4.69 -6.90
N ASP A 114 2.83 -3.88 -6.19
CA ASP A 114 1.71 -4.32 -5.34
C ASP A 114 0.77 -5.26 -6.11
N ILE A 115 0.29 -4.82 -7.28
CA ILE A 115 -0.60 -5.59 -8.15
C ILE A 115 0.03 -6.91 -8.57
N ARG A 116 1.31 -6.87 -8.97
CA ARG A 116 2.05 -8.06 -9.40
C ARG A 116 2.15 -9.08 -8.27
N CYS A 117 2.54 -8.65 -7.07
CA CYS A 117 2.69 -9.53 -5.93
C CYS A 117 1.33 -10.06 -5.44
N ALA A 118 0.29 -9.21 -5.36
CA ALA A 118 -1.06 -9.65 -5.01
C ALA A 118 -1.59 -10.74 -5.96
N LYS A 119 -1.25 -10.68 -7.25
CA LYS A 119 -1.59 -11.74 -8.21
C LYS A 119 -0.85 -13.05 -7.95
N ILE A 120 0.42 -13.01 -7.53
CA ILE A 120 1.19 -14.20 -7.13
C ILE A 120 0.52 -14.86 -5.91
N ILE A 121 0.25 -14.08 -4.87
CA ILE A 121 -0.39 -14.55 -3.63
C ILE A 121 -1.74 -15.22 -3.94
N ALA A 122 -2.56 -14.58 -4.78
CA ALA A 122 -3.88 -15.08 -5.10
C ALA A 122 -3.84 -16.33 -6.00
N LYS A 123 -2.85 -16.46 -6.89
CA LYS A 123 -2.63 -17.69 -7.66
C LYS A 123 -2.24 -18.85 -6.76
N GLU A 124 -1.27 -18.64 -5.86
CA GLU A 124 -0.83 -19.69 -4.92
C GLU A 124 -1.99 -20.15 -4.02
N ALA A 125 -2.89 -19.25 -3.66
CA ALA A 125 -4.05 -19.53 -2.83
C ALA A 125 -5.29 -20.03 -3.60
N ASN A 126 -5.24 -20.06 -4.94
CA ASN A 126 -6.40 -20.24 -5.83
C ASN A 126 -7.62 -19.39 -5.41
N GLY A 127 -7.38 -18.11 -5.11
CA GLY A 127 -8.39 -17.17 -4.60
C GLY A 127 -7.83 -16.16 -3.62
N LEU A 128 -8.68 -15.65 -2.72
CA LEU A 128 -8.35 -14.56 -1.77
C LEU A 128 -8.25 -15.03 -0.31
N SER A 129 -8.07 -16.33 -0.08
CA SER A 129 -8.10 -16.93 1.26
C SER A 129 -6.95 -16.50 2.18
N ARG A 130 -5.85 -15.96 1.61
CA ARG A 130 -4.70 -15.41 2.36
C ARG A 130 -5.01 -14.06 3.02
N TRP A 131 -6.01 -13.32 2.55
CA TRP A 131 -6.44 -12.07 3.18
C TRP A 131 -7.57 -12.33 4.18
N VAL A 132 -7.23 -12.33 5.47
CA VAL A 132 -8.18 -12.57 6.57
C VAL A 132 -9.33 -11.55 6.55
N ALA A 133 -9.03 -10.28 6.28
CA ALA A 133 -10.04 -9.22 6.19
C ALA A 133 -11.07 -9.51 5.08
N TRP A 134 -10.64 -9.97 3.89
CA TRP A 134 -11.56 -10.34 2.82
C TRP A 134 -12.46 -11.51 3.22
N LYS A 135 -11.92 -12.54 3.90
CA LYS A 135 -12.73 -13.66 4.39
C LYS A 135 -13.82 -13.21 5.36
N LYS A 136 -13.50 -12.28 6.26
CA LYS A 136 -14.41 -11.78 7.30
C LYS A 136 -15.44 -10.78 6.76
N HIS A 137 -15.01 -9.88 5.87
CA HIS A 137 -15.80 -8.72 5.50
C HIS A 137 -16.43 -8.83 4.10
N CYS A 138 -15.91 -9.66 3.20
CA CYS A 138 -16.30 -9.67 1.78
C CYS A 138 -16.85 -11.03 1.30
N LYS A 139 -16.22 -12.14 1.69
CA LYS A 139 -16.54 -13.48 1.15
C LYS A 139 -18.03 -13.82 1.31
N GLY A 140 -18.70 -14.15 0.20
CA GLY A 140 -20.09 -14.59 0.17
C GLY A 140 -21.13 -13.47 0.37
N LYS A 141 -20.70 -12.20 0.38
CA LYS A 141 -21.62 -11.06 0.51
C LYS A 141 -21.94 -10.45 -0.85
N LYS A 142 -22.99 -9.63 -0.91
CA LYS A 142 -23.28 -8.78 -2.06
C LYS A 142 -22.30 -7.61 -2.08
N LEU A 143 -21.50 -7.49 -3.12
CA LEU A 143 -20.41 -6.51 -3.21
C LEU A 143 -20.66 -5.41 -4.27
N ASP A 144 -21.88 -5.32 -4.82
CA ASP A 144 -22.20 -4.38 -5.90
C ASP A 144 -21.88 -2.92 -5.54
N SER A 145 -22.06 -2.54 -4.28
CA SER A 145 -21.75 -1.19 -3.78
C SER A 145 -20.28 -0.79 -3.95
N TYR A 146 -19.34 -1.75 -3.94
CA TYR A 146 -17.91 -1.47 -4.09
C TYR A 146 -17.55 -1.00 -5.51
N VAL A 147 -18.39 -1.32 -6.51
CA VAL A 147 -18.16 -0.95 -7.92
C VAL A 147 -19.24 -0.04 -8.50
N LYS A 148 -20.41 0.07 -7.85
CA LYS A 148 -21.52 0.91 -8.32
C LYS A 148 -21.09 2.37 -8.48
N GLY A 149 -21.53 3.01 -9.57
CA GLY A 149 -21.18 4.40 -9.90
C GLY A 149 -19.77 4.59 -10.44
N CYS A 150 -19.06 3.49 -10.69
CA CYS A 150 -17.87 3.38 -11.50
C CYS A 150 -18.17 2.38 -12.65
#